data_AF-A0A968NSV5-F1
#
_entry.id   AF-A0A968NSV5-F1
#
_cell.length_a   1.000
_cell.length_b   1.000
_cell.length_c   1.000
_cell.angle_alpha   90.00
_cell.angle_beta   90.00
_cell.angle_gamma   90.00
#
_symmetry.space_group_name_H-M   'P 1'
#
loop_
_entity.id
_entity.type
_entity.pdbx_description
1 polymer ?
#
loop_
_entity_poly.entity_id
_entity_poly.type
_entity_poly.pdbx_seq_one_letter_code
_entity_poly.pdbx_strand_id
1 'polypeptide(L)'
;MTANTYAAYRRRKGLAPRSVRNITDAEVNEIYRDMYWKPAQCDAKQRALAIVHFDTAVNFGVGGSTIFLQEALGIAADGAYGPATRAALARANVAQTAQRYCQARIDYRYRRVQQSPSQRVFLAGWLNRDNDLRRYINALR
;
A
#
# COMPACT_ATOMS: atom_id res chain seq x y z
N MET A 1 -8.10 0.16 -9.58
CA MET A 1 -7.23 -0.70 -10.41
C MET A 1 -6.75 0.07 -11.64
N THR A 2 -5.50 -0.08 -12.08
CA THR A 2 -5.03 0.56 -13.35
C THR A 2 -5.23 -0.39 -14.54
N ALA A 3 -5.33 0.17 -15.75
CA ALA A 3 -5.38 -0.62 -16.98
C ALA A 3 -4.14 -1.51 -17.16
N ASN A 4 -2.96 -1.01 -16.76
CA ASN A 4 -1.70 -1.75 -16.82
C ASN A 4 -1.69 -2.94 -15.86
N THR A 5 -2.17 -2.76 -14.62
CA THR A 5 -2.29 -3.87 -13.65
C THR A 5 -3.22 -4.96 -14.20
N TYR A 6 -4.37 -4.55 -14.75
CA TYR A 6 -5.34 -5.50 -15.29
C TYR A 6 -4.82 -6.24 -16.53
N ALA A 7 -4.14 -5.54 -17.45
CA ALA A 7 -3.49 -6.16 -18.60
C ALA A 7 -2.41 -7.17 -18.18
N ALA A 8 -1.60 -6.83 -17.16
CA ALA A 8 -0.60 -7.75 -16.61
C ALA A 8 -1.25 -9.00 -15.98
N TYR A 9 -2.35 -8.84 -15.26
CA TYR A 9 -3.14 -9.95 -14.73
C TYR A 9 -3.66 -10.88 -15.84
N ARG A 10 -4.33 -10.32 -16.86
CA ARG A 10 -4.87 -11.10 -17.99
C ARG A 10 -3.76 -11.88 -18.70
N ARG A 11 -2.61 -11.24 -18.95
CA ARG A 11 -1.44 -11.88 -19.55
C ARG A 11 -0.92 -13.05 -18.70
N ARG A 12 -0.79 -12.89 -17.38
CA ARG A 12 -0.35 -13.96 -16.47
C ARG A 12 -1.31 -15.16 -16.45
N LYS A 13 -2.60 -14.93 -16.72
CA LYS A 13 -3.62 -15.98 -16.82
C LYS A 13 -3.75 -16.59 -18.23
N GLY A 14 -2.96 -16.13 -19.21
CA GLY A 14 -3.09 -16.56 -20.61
C GLY A 14 -4.39 -16.10 -21.27
N LEU A 15 -5.05 -15.07 -20.74
CA LEU A 15 -6.34 -14.59 -21.21
C LEU A 15 -6.17 -13.42 -22.18
N ALA A 16 -7.06 -13.31 -23.17
CA ALA A 16 -7.05 -12.21 -24.14
C ALA A 16 -7.14 -10.83 -23.44
N PRO A 17 -6.53 -9.78 -23.99
CA PRO A 17 -6.68 -8.42 -23.47
C PRO A 17 -8.15 -8.01 -23.39
N ARG A 18 -8.51 -7.28 -22.32
CA ARG A 18 -9.85 -6.70 -22.15
C ARG A 18 -9.71 -5.32 -21.51
N SER A 19 -10.61 -4.40 -21.84
CA SER A 19 -10.68 -3.10 -21.17
C SER A 19 -10.95 -3.29 -19.68
N VAL A 20 -10.26 -2.53 -18.82
CA VAL A 20 -10.50 -2.53 -17.37
C VAL A 20 -11.91 -2.08 -17.01
N ARG A 21 -12.62 -1.40 -17.93
CA ARG A 21 -14.04 -1.07 -17.76
C ARG A 21 -14.95 -2.31 -17.66
N ASN A 22 -14.50 -3.44 -18.21
CA ASN A 22 -15.23 -4.71 -18.24
C ASN A 22 -14.59 -5.73 -17.28
N ILE A 23 -13.84 -5.28 -16.27
CA ILE A 23 -13.27 -6.16 -15.25
C ILE A 23 -14.39 -6.74 -14.37
N THR A 24 -14.24 -7.99 -13.96
CA THR A 24 -15.20 -8.64 -13.06
C THR A 24 -14.75 -8.53 -11.60
N ASP A 25 -15.68 -8.59 -10.66
CA ASP A 25 -15.35 -8.60 -9.23
C ASP A 25 -14.46 -9.78 -8.84
N ALA A 26 -14.66 -10.95 -9.45
CA ALA A 26 -13.80 -12.12 -9.26
C ALA A 26 -12.34 -11.80 -9.63
N GLU A 27 -12.11 -11.18 -10.79
CA GLU A 27 -10.77 -10.77 -11.22
C GLU A 27 -10.19 -9.66 -10.32
N VAL A 28 -11.01 -8.69 -9.90
CA VAL A 28 -10.58 -7.65 -8.94
C VAL A 28 -10.09 -8.29 -7.64
N ASN A 29 -10.85 -9.24 -7.11
CA ASN A 29 -10.51 -9.96 -5.88
C ASN A 29 -9.24 -10.80 -6.05
N GLU A 30 -9.08 -11.51 -7.18
CA GLU A 30 -7.85 -12.24 -7.49
C GLU A 30 -6.64 -11.31 -7.59
N ILE A 31 -6.77 -10.17 -8.27
CA ILE A 31 -5.68 -9.21 -8.41
C ILE A 31 -5.27 -8.67 -7.03
N TYR A 32 -6.24 -8.23 -6.23
CA TYR A 32 -5.95 -7.73 -4.88
C TYR A 32 -5.28 -8.79 -4.01
N ARG A 33 -5.77 -10.03 -4.05
CA ARG A 33 -5.19 -11.14 -3.28
C ARG A 33 -3.78 -11.52 -3.75
N ASP A 34 -3.61 -11.79 -5.03
CA ASP A 34 -2.44 -12.47 -5.57
C ASP A 34 -1.35 -11.50 -6.06
N MET A 35 -1.70 -10.26 -6.38
CA MET A 35 -0.73 -9.25 -6.83
C MET A 35 -0.35 -8.24 -5.74
N TYR A 36 -1.14 -8.13 -4.66
CA TYR A 36 -0.89 -7.16 -3.61
C TYR A 36 -0.88 -7.78 -2.20
N TRP A 37 -1.96 -8.41 -1.74
CA TRP A 37 -2.07 -8.94 -0.37
C TRP A 37 -1.02 -10.01 -0.04
N LYS A 38 -0.96 -11.09 -0.84
CA LYS A 38 0.01 -12.16 -0.65
C LYS A 38 1.45 -11.69 -0.87
N PRO A 39 1.79 -10.99 -1.97
CA PRO A 39 3.16 -10.52 -2.17
C PRO A 39 3.63 -9.51 -1.11
N ALA A 40 2.73 -8.68 -0.58
CA ALA A 40 3.04 -7.78 0.54
C ALA A 40 3.03 -8.50 1.90
N GLN A 41 2.80 -9.82 1.93
CA GLN A 41 2.79 -10.65 3.13
C GLN A 41 1.90 -10.05 4.23
N CYS A 42 0.69 -9.65 3.85
CA CYS A 42 -0.26 -9.01 4.76
C CYS A 42 -0.75 -9.98 5.85
N ASP A 43 -0.84 -11.27 5.57
CA ASP A 43 -1.23 -12.30 6.56
C ASP A 43 -0.24 -12.42 7.74
N ALA A 44 1.01 -11.98 7.57
CA ALA A 44 2.03 -11.99 8.62
C ALA A 44 1.97 -10.74 9.53
N LYS A 45 0.99 -9.85 9.33
CA LYS A 45 0.88 -8.56 10.03
C LYS A 45 -0.42 -8.53 10.84
N GLN A 46 -0.40 -7.85 11.98
CA GLN A 46 -1.65 -7.62 12.72
C GLN A 46 -2.61 -6.77 11.91
N ARG A 47 -3.92 -6.96 12.13
CA ARG A 47 -5.01 -6.43 11.30
C ARG A 47 -4.85 -4.96 10.89
N ALA A 48 -4.64 -4.06 11.85
CA ALA A 48 -4.50 -2.62 11.55
C ALA A 48 -3.33 -2.35 10.60
N LEU A 49 -2.17 -2.96 10.84
CA LEU A 49 -1.00 -2.80 9.98
C LEU A 49 -1.18 -3.51 8.62
N ALA A 50 -1.80 -4.69 8.60
CA ALA A 50 -2.09 -5.41 7.35
C ALA A 50 -2.94 -4.57 6.39
N ILE A 51 -3.93 -3.84 6.92
CA ILE A 51 -4.81 -2.97 6.15
C ILE A 51 -4.05 -1.76 5.59
N VAL A 52 -3.27 -1.05 6.42
CA VAL A 52 -2.44 0.08 5.95
C VAL A 52 -1.43 -0.39 4.91
N HIS A 53 -0.78 -1.51 5.16
CA HIS A 53 0.26 -2.03 4.28
C HIS A 53 -0.33 -2.48 2.93
N PHE A 54 -1.48 -3.15 2.94
CA PHE A 54 -2.20 -3.54 1.73
C PHE A 54 -2.65 -2.32 0.90
N ASP A 55 -3.31 -1.35 1.53
CA ASP A 55 -3.75 -0.12 0.84
C ASP A 55 -2.55 0.63 0.24
N THR A 56 -1.44 0.68 0.98
CA THR A 56 -0.19 1.25 0.47
C THR A 56 0.35 0.45 -0.70
N ALA A 57 0.34 -0.89 -0.66
CA ALA A 57 0.82 -1.73 -1.74
C ALA A 57 0.02 -1.51 -3.03
N VAL A 58 -1.29 -1.29 -2.93
CA VAL A 58 -2.15 -0.97 -4.08
C VAL A 58 -1.80 0.39 -4.68
N ASN A 59 -1.45 1.38 -3.86
CA ASN A 59 -1.16 2.75 -4.30
C ASN A 59 0.28 2.96 -4.79
N PHE A 60 1.25 2.27 -4.18
CA PHE A 60 2.69 2.52 -4.35
C PHE A 60 3.48 1.28 -4.80
N GLY A 61 2.79 0.14 -5.01
CA GLY A 61 3.43 -1.14 -5.27
C GLY A 61 3.95 -1.81 -3.99
N VAL A 62 4.18 -3.12 -4.07
CA VAL A 62 4.60 -3.97 -2.94
C VAL A 62 5.95 -3.55 -2.35
N GLY A 63 6.92 -3.21 -3.20
CA GLY A 63 8.21 -2.67 -2.76
C GLY A 63 8.05 -1.30 -2.10
N GLY A 64 7.25 -0.41 -2.69
CA GLY A 64 6.95 0.91 -2.12
C GLY A 64 6.28 0.81 -0.76
N SER A 65 5.33 -0.11 -0.55
CA SER A 65 4.76 -0.36 0.77
C SER A 65 5.78 -0.85 1.78
N THR A 66 6.77 -1.62 1.36
CA THR A 66 7.83 -2.08 2.26
C THR A 66 8.76 -0.93 2.66
N ILE A 67 9.09 -0.02 1.74
CA ILE A 67 9.85 1.20 2.03
C ILE A 67 9.16 2.01 3.13
N PHE A 68 7.87 2.32 2.96
CA PHE A 68 7.13 3.08 3.98
C PHE A 68 7.05 2.36 5.34
N LEU A 69 6.93 1.02 5.33
CA LEU A 69 6.95 0.25 6.57
C LEU A 69 8.32 0.36 7.27
N GLN A 70 9.42 0.27 6.51
CA GLN A 70 10.78 0.40 7.04
C GLN A 70 11.04 1.79 7.62
N GLU A 71 10.59 2.84 6.92
CA GLU A 71 10.61 4.23 7.42
C GLU A 71 9.81 4.36 8.73
N ALA A 72 8.61 3.79 8.81
CA ALA A 72 7.77 3.82 10.01
C ALA A 72 8.36 3.03 11.18
N LEU A 73 9.15 1.99 10.89
CA LEU A 73 9.93 1.21 11.86
C LEU A 73 11.25 1.88 12.27
N GLY A 74 11.66 2.95 11.58
CA GLY A 74 12.91 3.66 11.85
C GLY A 74 14.16 2.87 11.43
N ILE A 75 14.05 2.02 10.42
CA ILE A 75 15.19 1.25 9.87
C ILE A 75 15.51 1.70 8.44
N ALA A 76 16.67 1.28 7.92
CA ALA A 76 17.04 1.53 6.53
C ALA A 76 15.97 0.96 5.58
N ALA A 77 15.59 1.74 4.57
CA ALA A 77 14.52 1.40 3.65
C ALA A 77 15.08 0.91 2.32
N ASP A 78 15.09 -0.42 2.13
CA ASP A 78 15.54 -1.09 0.90
C ASP A 78 14.36 -1.65 0.06
N GLY A 79 13.14 -1.61 0.59
CA GLY A 79 11.93 -2.13 -0.05
C GLY A 79 11.79 -3.65 -0.05
N ALA A 80 12.69 -4.37 0.63
CA ALA A 80 12.64 -5.82 0.79
C ALA A 80 12.05 -6.21 2.16
N TYR A 81 11.01 -7.04 2.17
CA TYR A 81 10.47 -7.56 3.43
C TYR A 81 11.33 -8.75 3.90
N GLY A 82 12.55 -8.44 4.33
CA GLY A 82 13.57 -9.40 4.76
C GLY A 82 13.59 -9.67 6.27
N PRO A 83 14.59 -10.44 6.75
CA PRO A 83 14.77 -10.74 8.17
C PRO A 83 14.86 -9.49 9.05
N ALA A 84 15.54 -8.43 8.60
CA ALA A 84 15.66 -7.18 9.33
C ALA A 84 14.30 -6.50 9.57
N THR A 85 13.48 -6.38 8.52
CA THR A 85 12.13 -5.81 8.60
C THR A 85 11.23 -6.64 9.52
N ARG A 86 11.32 -7.98 9.46
CA ARG A 86 10.57 -8.88 10.36
C ARG A 86 11.00 -8.72 11.83
N ALA A 87 12.30 -8.67 12.09
CA ALA A 87 12.84 -8.51 13.44
C ALA A 87 12.46 -7.14 14.05
N ALA A 88 12.53 -6.06 13.27
CA ALA A 88 12.10 -4.74 13.69
C ALA A 88 10.59 -4.71 13.99
N LEU A 89 9.77 -5.30 13.11
CA LEU A 89 8.33 -5.36 13.31
C LEU A 89 7.94 -6.17 14.56
N ALA A 90 8.62 -7.28 14.84
CA ALA A 90 8.36 -8.11 16.02
C ALA A 90 8.60 -7.37 17.35
N ARG A 91 9.43 -6.33 17.36
CA ARG A 91 9.74 -5.50 18.53
C ARG A 91 8.93 -4.21 18.59
N ALA A 92 8.17 -3.90 17.54
CA ALA A 92 7.50 -2.62 17.41
C ALA A 92 6.11 -2.61 18.05
N ASN A 93 5.67 -1.43 18.52
CA ASN A 93 4.27 -1.20 18.83
C ASN A 93 3.49 -1.07 17.52
N VAL A 94 2.79 -2.14 17.12
CA VAL A 94 2.15 -2.23 15.81
C VAL A 94 1.09 -1.14 15.58
N ALA A 95 0.33 -0.75 16.62
CA ALA A 95 -0.65 0.32 16.51
C ALA A 95 0.02 1.68 16.26
N GLN A 96 1.12 1.97 16.95
CA GLN A 96 1.90 3.19 16.73
C GLN A 96 2.61 3.17 15.36
N THR A 97 3.16 2.03 14.95
CA THR A 97 3.76 1.86 13.63
C THR A 97 2.75 2.12 12.52
N ALA A 98 1.51 1.60 12.63
CA ALA A 98 0.46 1.85 11.65
C ALA A 98 0.11 3.36 11.55
N GLN A 99 0.08 4.08 12.68
CA GLN A 99 -0.13 5.54 12.67
C GLN A 99 1.03 6.30 12.01
N ARG A 100 2.28 5.96 12.36
CA ARG A 100 3.49 6.55 11.74
C ARG A 100 3.52 6.30 10.24
N TYR A 101 3.10 5.11 9.82
CA TYR A 101 2.98 4.74 8.42
C TYR A 101 1.95 5.62 7.68
N CYS A 102 0.74 5.81 8.22
CA CYS A 102 -0.21 6.76 7.65
C CYS A 102 0.37 8.19 7.55
N GLN A 103 1.11 8.64 8.56
CA GLN A 103 1.76 9.96 8.53
C GLN A 103 2.84 10.04 7.44
N ALA A 104 3.69 9.02 7.30
CA ALA A 104 4.72 8.97 6.26
C ALA A 104 4.14 9.09 4.84
N ARG A 105 2.95 8.51 4.61
CA ARG A 105 2.21 8.68 3.35
C ARG A 105 1.80 10.13 3.12
N ILE A 106 1.23 10.79 4.13
CA ILE A 106 0.84 12.20 4.06
C ILE A 106 2.06 13.07 3.72
N ASP A 107 3.18 12.86 4.41
CA ASP A 107 4.42 13.61 4.20
C ASP A 107 4.97 13.38 2.78
N TYR A 108 4.88 12.14 2.28
CA TYR A 108 5.23 11.82 0.89
C TYR A 108 4.36 12.61 -0.11
N ARG A 109 3.05 12.72 0.11
CA ARG A 109 2.16 13.48 -0.81
C ARG A 109 2.56 14.95 -0.89
N TYR A 110 2.85 15.58 0.26
CA TYR A 110 3.33 16.96 0.29
C TYR A 110 4.66 17.12 -0.46
N ARG A 111 5.64 16.25 -0.17
CA ARG A 111 6.94 16.25 -0.86
C ARG A 111 6.79 16.06 -2.36
N ARG A 112 5.89 15.17 -2.79
CA ARG A 112 5.63 14.91 -4.21
C ARG A 112 5.09 16.15 -4.93
N VAL A 113 4.21 16.92 -4.29
CA VAL A 113 3.68 18.18 -4.84
C VAL A 113 4.73 19.28 -4.86
N GLN A 114 5.61 19.35 -3.86
CA GLN A 114 6.75 20.27 -3.88
C GLN A 114 7.68 19.97 -5.07
N GLN A 115 7.99 18.68 -5.31
CA GLN A 115 8.82 18.24 -6.43
C GLN A 115 8.12 18.36 -7.80
N SER A 116 6.80 18.30 -7.83
CA SER A 116 6.01 18.35 -9.07
C SER A 116 4.70 19.11 -8.81
N PRO A 117 4.72 20.44 -8.91
CA PRO A 117 3.57 21.28 -8.57
C PRO A 117 2.30 20.97 -9.36
N SER A 118 2.40 20.40 -10.56
CA SER A 118 1.26 19.97 -11.38
C SER A 118 0.38 18.92 -10.67
N GLN A 119 0.95 18.15 -9.73
CA GLN A 119 0.23 17.15 -8.96
C GLN A 119 -0.68 17.74 -7.88
N ARG A 120 -0.62 19.06 -7.62
CA ARG A 120 -1.42 19.72 -6.58
C ARG A 120 -2.92 19.47 -6.72
N VAL A 121 -3.41 19.33 -7.95
CA VAL A 121 -4.83 19.04 -8.24
C VAL A 121 -5.34 17.77 -7.58
N PHE A 122 -4.47 16.80 -7.29
CA PHE A 122 -4.84 15.54 -6.65
C PHE A 122 -4.64 15.54 -5.13
N LEU A 123 -3.95 16.54 -4.57
CA LEU A 123 -3.48 16.52 -3.19
C LEU A 123 -4.62 16.38 -2.19
N ALA A 124 -5.70 17.18 -2.33
CA ALA A 124 -6.85 17.11 -1.45
C ALA A 124 -7.46 15.69 -1.41
N GLY A 125 -7.62 15.07 -2.59
CA GLY A 125 -8.14 13.72 -2.69
C GLY A 125 -7.22 12.65 -2.10
N TRP A 126 -5.90 12.82 -2.18
CA TRP A 126 -4.95 11.90 -1.53
C TRP A 126 -4.99 12.05 -0.01
N LEU A 127 -4.96 13.28 0.50
CA LEU A 127 -5.00 13.57 1.94
C LEU A 127 -6.30 13.09 2.58
N ASN A 128 -7.44 13.20 1.88
CA ASN A 128 -8.70 12.67 2.38
C ASN A 128 -8.62 11.15 2.58
N ARG A 129 -8.13 10.40 1.57
CA ARG A 129 -7.97 8.93 1.67
C ARG A 129 -7.00 8.52 2.77
N ASP A 130 -5.86 9.22 2.90
CA ASP A 130 -4.87 8.91 3.93
C ASP A 130 -5.43 9.21 5.35
N ASN A 131 -6.21 10.28 5.51
CA ASN A 131 -6.88 10.59 6.77
C ASN A 131 -8.01 9.60 7.11
N ASP A 132 -8.80 9.18 6.11
CA ASP A 132 -9.86 8.19 6.31
C ASP A 132 -9.27 6.83 6.71
N LEU A 133 -8.20 6.40 6.05
CA LEU A 133 -7.45 5.20 6.46
C LEU A 133 -6.95 5.33 7.91
N ARG A 134 -6.37 6.49 8.27
CA ARG A 134 -5.88 6.73 9.63
C ARG A 134 -7.00 6.70 10.67
N ARG A 135 -8.19 7.25 10.37
CA ARG A 135 -9.37 7.17 11.24
C ARG A 135 -9.84 5.73 11.39
N TYR A 136 -9.94 5.00 10.29
CA TYR A 136 -10.40 3.62 10.27
C TYR A 136 -9.51 2.72 11.15
N ILE A 137 -8.19 2.80 11.02
CA ILE A 137 -7.30 1.98 11.86
C ILE A 137 -7.30 2.37 13.33
N ASN A 138 -7.55 3.64 13.66
CA ASN A 138 -7.66 4.08 15.05
C ASN A 138 -8.92 3.52 15.72
N ALA A 139 -9.97 3.25 14.94
CA ALA A 139 -11.21 2.64 15.40
C ALA A 139 -11.14 1.10 15.51
N LEU A 140 -10.10 0.47 14.97
CA LEU A 140 -9.84 -0.98 15.09
C LEU A 140 -9.15 -1.37 16.40
N ARG A 141 -8.93 -0.41 17.30
CA ARG A 141 -8.27 -0.60 18.59
C ARG A 141 -9.13 -1.33 19.59
#